data_AF-A0AAW2XPW3-F1
#
_entry.id   AF-A0AAW2XPW3-F1
#
_cell.length_a   1.000
_cell.length_b   1.000
_cell.length_c   1.000
_cell.angle_alpha   90.00
_cell.angle_beta   90.00
_cell.angle_gamma   90.00
#
_symmetry.space_group_name_H-M   'P 1'
#
loop_
_entity.id
_entity.type
_entity.pdbx_description
1 polymer ?
#
loop_
_entity_poly.entity_id
_entity_poly.type
_entity_poly.pdbx_seq_one_letter_code
_entity_poly.pdbx_strand_id
1 'polypeptide(L)'
;MQTYRTGCLLRPYKVSEYNRWTTPYLDADAEAVRKDDILKLESCSAKIQVQCTILNIKSSIALTDGRVFLQLLASSTHVREHMVIPLDSTQVIDPEFAFYGPMGFDIGAFIGNLILAYFAQDGHAEKGTDRQLYKEWILKTISDTWDLFYRKFTALWDKNKDGPGEAYLPAIYNNPELQLLVQQKYMEDLFHDSLGFGAAKMIRRIVGVAHVEDFESIKEASKRADCECKALNFAKTLLKERKKFHNISEVVSAIEHLDK
;
A
#
# COMPACT_ATOMS: atom_id res chain seq x y z
N MET A 1 10.91 -18.56 -10.60
CA MET A 1 11.06 -17.34 -9.77
C MET A 1 10.14 -16.19 -10.17
N GLN A 2 9.93 -15.88 -11.45
CA GLN A 2 9.09 -14.73 -11.89
C GLN A 2 7.58 -14.91 -11.57
N THR A 3 7.07 -16.13 -11.60
CA THR A 3 5.68 -16.51 -11.26
C THR A 3 5.32 -16.35 -9.77
N TYR A 4 6.31 -16.33 -8.87
CA TYR A 4 6.05 -16.17 -7.43
C TYR A 4 5.81 -14.70 -7.04
N ARG A 5 6.45 -13.74 -7.73
CA ARG A 5 6.49 -12.32 -7.34
C ARG A 5 5.20 -11.55 -7.69
N THR A 6 4.66 -11.73 -8.89
CA THR A 6 3.38 -11.10 -9.32
C THR A 6 2.17 -12.00 -9.12
N GLY A 7 2.37 -13.31 -8.94
CA GLY A 7 1.29 -14.26 -8.67
C GLY A 7 0.56 -13.99 -7.35
N CYS A 8 1.22 -13.34 -6.39
CA CYS A 8 0.67 -13.08 -5.06
C CYS A 8 -0.57 -12.16 -5.07
N LEU A 9 -0.69 -11.23 -6.03
CA LEU A 9 -1.83 -10.30 -6.09
C LEU A 9 -3.14 -10.97 -6.51
N LEU A 10 -3.09 -12.02 -7.34
CA LEU A 10 -4.29 -12.72 -7.82
C LEU A 10 -4.64 -13.98 -7.01
N ARG A 11 -3.75 -14.47 -6.15
CA ARG A 11 -4.00 -15.68 -5.33
C ARG A 11 -5.27 -15.58 -4.47
N PRO A 12 -5.58 -14.45 -3.80
CA PRO A 12 -6.81 -14.31 -3.02
C PRO A 12 -8.11 -14.56 -3.80
N TYR A 13 -8.08 -14.43 -5.12
CA TYR A 13 -9.25 -14.46 -5.99
C TYR A 13 -9.53 -15.84 -6.59
N LYS A 14 -8.85 -16.89 -6.12
CA LYS A 14 -9.08 -18.28 -6.52
C LYS A 14 -9.02 -19.24 -5.33
N VAL A 15 -9.58 -20.43 -5.50
CA VAL A 15 -9.33 -21.54 -4.57
C VAL A 15 -7.86 -21.95 -4.70
N SER A 16 -7.16 -22.03 -3.57
CA SER A 16 -5.75 -22.40 -3.49
C SER A 16 -5.49 -23.00 -2.11
N GLU A 17 -4.76 -24.12 -2.05
CA GLU A 17 -4.36 -24.78 -0.79
C GLU A 17 -3.50 -23.89 0.12
N TYR A 18 -2.81 -22.91 -0.46
CA TYR A 18 -1.95 -21.97 0.26
C TYR A 18 -2.69 -20.77 0.86
N ASN A 19 -3.92 -20.46 0.43
CA ASN A 19 -4.66 -19.33 1.01
C ASN A 19 -5.24 -19.78 2.34
N ARG A 20 -5.11 -18.93 3.36
CA ARG A 20 -5.77 -19.13 4.66
C ARG A 20 -6.39 -17.82 5.13
N TRP A 21 -7.32 -17.93 6.06
CA TRP A 21 -8.00 -16.84 6.73
C TRP A 21 -8.52 -17.36 8.08
N THR A 22 -9.06 -16.48 8.93
CA THR A 22 -9.56 -16.85 10.25
C THR A 22 -10.91 -17.59 10.14
N THR A 23 -10.87 -18.90 9.89
CA THR A 23 -12.04 -19.79 9.85
C THR A 23 -12.62 -20.04 11.25
N PRO A 24 -13.96 -20.15 11.41
CA PRO A 24 -14.99 -20.02 10.37
C PRO A 24 -15.41 -18.57 10.07
N TYR A 25 -14.90 -17.61 10.84
CA TYR A 25 -15.40 -16.23 10.87
C TYR A 25 -15.31 -15.51 9.52
N LEU A 26 -14.22 -15.70 8.76
CA LEU A 26 -13.99 -15.03 7.47
C LEU A 26 -14.33 -15.90 6.25
N ASP A 27 -14.98 -17.05 6.41
CA ASP A 27 -15.28 -17.96 5.29
C ASP A 27 -16.15 -17.28 4.22
N ALA A 28 -17.20 -16.57 4.68
CA ALA A 28 -18.10 -15.82 3.80
C ALA A 28 -17.38 -14.64 3.13
N ASP A 29 -16.49 -13.94 3.84
CA ASP A 29 -15.70 -12.83 3.30
C ASP A 29 -14.71 -13.29 2.23
N ALA A 30 -14.00 -14.40 2.48
CA ALA A 30 -13.09 -15.00 1.50
C ALA A 30 -13.85 -15.51 0.26
N GLU A 31 -15.07 -16.01 0.43
CA GLU A 31 -15.95 -16.33 -0.69
C GLU A 31 -16.42 -15.08 -1.45
N ALA A 32 -16.79 -14.00 -0.76
CA ALA A 32 -17.19 -12.74 -1.36
C ALA A 32 -16.07 -12.13 -2.21
N VAL A 33 -14.81 -12.13 -1.72
CA VAL A 33 -13.64 -11.67 -2.50
C VAL A 33 -13.47 -12.49 -3.78
N ARG A 34 -13.71 -13.81 -3.74
CA ARG A 34 -13.62 -14.69 -4.90
C ARG A 34 -14.78 -14.51 -5.88
N LYS A 35 -15.94 -14.02 -5.43
CA LYS A 35 -17.12 -13.78 -6.27
C LYS A 35 -17.21 -12.34 -6.81
N ASP A 36 -16.50 -11.39 -6.23
CA ASP A 36 -16.52 -9.98 -6.69
C ASP A 36 -15.69 -9.80 -7.96
N ASP A 37 -16.39 -9.70 -9.10
CA ASP A 37 -15.77 -9.56 -10.41
C ASP A 37 -15.08 -8.19 -10.61
N ILE A 38 -15.57 -7.14 -9.95
CA ILE A 38 -14.94 -5.82 -10.02
C ILE A 38 -13.59 -5.84 -9.29
N LEU A 39 -13.50 -6.48 -8.12
CA LEU A 39 -12.22 -6.62 -7.42
C LEU A 39 -11.21 -7.43 -8.24
N LYS A 40 -11.66 -8.49 -8.94
CA LYS A 40 -10.77 -9.26 -9.83
C LYS A 40 -10.24 -8.39 -10.96
N LEU A 41 -11.10 -7.57 -11.59
CA LEU A 41 -10.71 -6.66 -12.66
C LEU A 41 -9.68 -5.64 -12.17
N GLU A 42 -9.92 -4.99 -11.04
CA GLU A 42 -8.99 -3.99 -10.49
C GLU A 42 -7.66 -4.61 -10.05
N SER A 43 -7.68 -5.78 -9.41
CA SER A 43 -6.46 -6.51 -9.05
C SER A 43 -5.69 -6.99 -10.29
N CYS A 44 -6.40 -7.40 -11.34
CA CYS A 44 -5.80 -7.74 -12.63
C CYS A 44 -5.14 -6.52 -13.27
N SER A 45 -5.80 -5.36 -13.28
CA SER A 45 -5.24 -4.09 -13.77
C SER A 45 -3.96 -3.71 -13.03
N ALA A 46 -3.94 -3.80 -11.70
CA ALA A 46 -2.74 -3.54 -10.90
C ALA A 46 -1.60 -4.53 -11.24
N LYS A 47 -1.92 -5.82 -11.44
CA LYS A 47 -0.94 -6.82 -11.88
C LYS A 47 -0.42 -6.53 -13.29
N ILE A 48 -1.30 -6.14 -14.21
CA ILE A 48 -0.94 -5.76 -15.58
C ILE A 48 0.00 -4.57 -15.55
N GLN A 49 -0.27 -3.55 -14.74
CA GLN A 49 0.62 -2.39 -14.61
C GLN A 49 2.04 -2.80 -14.20
N VAL A 50 2.18 -3.63 -13.17
CA VAL A 50 3.49 -4.19 -12.76
C VAL A 50 4.13 -4.99 -13.90
N GLN A 51 3.35 -5.81 -14.60
CA GLN A 51 3.86 -6.68 -15.67
C GLN A 51 4.26 -5.89 -16.93
N CYS A 52 3.49 -4.89 -17.32
CA CYS A 52 3.76 -3.98 -18.43
C CYS A 52 5.02 -3.17 -18.15
N THR A 53 5.19 -2.65 -16.94
CA THR A 53 6.45 -2.01 -16.55
C THR A 53 7.60 -2.99 -16.77
N ILE A 54 7.57 -4.18 -16.14
CA ILE A 54 8.62 -5.20 -16.29
C ILE A 54 8.91 -5.56 -17.76
N LEU A 55 7.88 -5.69 -18.60
CA LEU A 55 8.04 -6.01 -20.02
C LEU A 55 8.64 -4.84 -20.81
N ASN A 56 8.18 -3.61 -20.58
CA ASN A 56 8.72 -2.41 -21.20
C ASN A 56 10.20 -2.21 -20.84
N ILE A 57 10.60 -2.57 -19.62
CA ILE A 57 12.02 -2.54 -19.22
C ILE A 57 12.82 -3.65 -19.87
N LYS A 58 12.24 -4.85 -20.06
CA LYS A 58 12.91 -5.93 -20.79
C LYS A 58 13.11 -5.60 -22.27
N SER A 59 12.20 -4.83 -22.89
CA SER A 59 12.40 -4.30 -24.24
C SER A 59 13.32 -3.07 -24.30
N SER A 60 13.46 -2.34 -23.20
CA SER A 60 14.21 -1.08 -23.10
C SER A 60 15.41 -1.17 -22.15
N ILE A 61 16.17 -2.29 -22.13
CA ILE A 61 17.41 -2.42 -21.33
C ILE A 61 18.49 -1.48 -21.89
N ALA A 62 18.31 -0.20 -21.58
CA ALA A 62 19.22 0.91 -21.58
C ALA A 62 18.34 2.07 -21.09
N LEU A 63 18.34 2.34 -19.78
CA LEU A 63 18.27 3.68 -19.16
C LEU A 63 17.76 3.64 -17.70
N THR A 64 18.64 4.15 -16.83
CA THR A 64 18.44 4.87 -15.55
C THR A 64 17.94 4.15 -14.29
N ASP A 65 18.89 3.83 -13.39
CA ASP A 65 18.67 3.39 -12.00
C ASP A 65 17.68 4.28 -11.23
N GLY A 66 16.49 3.73 -10.96
CA GLY A 66 15.55 4.24 -9.97
C GLY A 66 15.02 3.06 -9.17
N ARG A 67 15.66 2.74 -8.04
CA ARG A 67 15.26 1.65 -7.15
C ARG A 67 14.89 2.22 -5.79
N VAL A 68 13.62 2.10 -5.43
CA VAL A 68 13.18 2.06 -4.04
C VAL A 68 12.26 0.85 -3.94
N PHE A 69 12.42 0.07 -2.87
CA PHE A 69 11.42 -0.88 -2.38
C PHE A 69 11.33 -0.67 -0.88
N LEU A 70 10.20 -0.16 -0.40
CA LEU A 70 9.98 0.17 1.01
C LEU A 70 9.16 -0.95 1.68
N GLN A 71 9.86 -1.90 2.29
CA GLN A 71 9.28 -2.75 3.34
C GLN A 71 9.59 -2.10 4.69
N LEU A 72 8.80 -1.10 5.09
CA LEU A 72 8.89 -0.59 6.47
C LEU A 72 8.20 -1.60 7.41
N LEU A 73 8.98 -2.11 8.36
CA LEU A 73 8.49 -2.94 9.47
C LEU A 73 8.05 -2.00 10.59
N ALA A 74 6.92 -1.30 10.42
CA ALA A 74 6.39 -0.44 11.47
C ALA A 74 5.60 -1.19 12.56
N SER A 75 5.47 -2.53 12.44
CA SER A 75 4.67 -3.30 13.40
C SER A 75 5.04 -4.78 13.54
N SER A 76 6.11 -5.26 12.89
CA SER A 76 6.59 -6.62 13.15
C SER A 76 7.67 -6.61 14.23
N THR A 77 7.39 -7.26 15.34
CA THR A 77 8.40 -7.73 16.30
C THR A 77 9.40 -8.72 15.68
N HIS A 78 9.24 -9.10 14.40
CA HIS A 78 10.30 -9.72 13.59
C HIS A 78 11.37 -8.72 13.12
N VAL A 79 11.96 -8.00 14.08
CA VAL A 79 13.36 -7.63 13.94
C VAL A 79 14.12 -8.94 14.15
N ARG A 80 14.79 -9.45 13.10
CA ARG A 80 15.81 -10.51 13.30
C ARG A 80 16.62 -10.09 14.52
N GLU A 81 16.82 -10.98 15.49
CA GLU A 81 17.24 -10.73 16.90
C GLU A 81 18.48 -9.82 17.15
N HIS A 82 19.03 -9.17 16.12
CA HIS A 82 20.32 -8.49 16.08
C HIS A 82 20.24 -7.01 15.63
N MET A 83 19.07 -6.36 15.49
CA MET A 83 19.00 -4.96 15.09
C MET A 83 18.34 -4.06 16.14
N VAL A 84 19.09 -3.10 16.66
CA VAL A 84 18.58 -2.01 17.52
C VAL A 84 18.53 -0.75 16.66
N ILE A 85 17.33 -0.25 16.37
CA ILE A 85 17.15 1.04 15.69
C ILE A 85 16.87 2.11 16.76
N PRO A 86 17.68 3.18 16.84
CA PRO A 86 17.39 4.32 17.72
C PRO A 86 16.04 4.98 17.41
N LEU A 87 15.42 5.61 18.42
CA LEU A 87 14.13 6.31 18.29
C LEU A 87 14.14 7.45 17.24
N ASP A 88 15.30 7.99 16.93
CA ASP A 88 15.53 9.09 15.98
C ASP A 88 16.06 8.63 14.61
N SER A 89 16.05 7.31 14.34
CA SER A 89 16.52 6.74 13.09
C SER A 89 15.44 5.92 12.38
N THR A 90 15.32 6.12 11.06
CA THR A 90 14.46 5.30 10.20
C THR A 90 15.32 4.69 9.10
N GLN A 91 15.36 3.37 9.02
CA GLN A 91 16.15 2.63 8.03
C GLN A 91 15.23 1.73 7.19
N VAL A 92 15.42 1.75 5.88
CA VAL A 92 14.73 0.84 4.95
C VAL A 92 15.65 -0.33 4.65
N ILE A 93 15.16 -1.54 4.85
CA ILE A 93 15.94 -2.77 4.70
C ILE A 93 15.25 -3.76 3.76
N ASP A 94 15.97 -4.81 3.39
CA ASP A 94 15.49 -5.94 2.59
C ASP A 94 14.96 -5.60 1.18
N PRO A 95 15.75 -4.91 0.32
CA PRO A 95 15.35 -4.61 -1.05
C PRO A 95 15.52 -5.81 -2.00
N GLU A 96 15.39 -7.06 -1.54
CA GLU A 96 15.62 -8.27 -2.37
C GLU A 96 14.62 -8.40 -3.54
N PHE A 97 13.49 -7.70 -3.43
CA PHE A 97 12.48 -7.57 -4.46
C PHE A 97 12.63 -6.31 -5.31
N ALA A 98 13.77 -5.62 -5.27
CA ALA A 98 14.00 -4.44 -6.10
C ALA A 98 14.02 -4.79 -7.60
N PHE A 99 13.08 -4.21 -8.32
CA PHE A 99 13.05 -4.15 -9.78
C PHE A 99 12.41 -2.81 -10.16
N TYR A 100 12.49 -2.47 -11.43
CA TYR A 100 11.81 -1.29 -11.94
C TYR A 100 10.30 -1.57 -12.05
N GLY A 101 9.52 -0.91 -11.22
CA GLY A 101 8.07 -1.07 -11.11
C GLY A 101 7.36 0.27 -10.95
N PRO A 102 6.02 0.27 -10.86
CA PRO A 102 5.27 1.48 -10.60
C PRO A 102 5.59 2.02 -9.20
N MET A 103 5.87 3.33 -9.09
CA MET A 103 6.23 3.98 -7.82
C MET A 103 5.15 3.81 -6.74
N GLY A 104 3.87 3.81 -7.15
CA GLY A 104 2.75 3.60 -6.25
C GLY A 104 2.77 2.24 -5.53
N PHE A 105 3.53 1.25 -6.02
CA PHE A 105 3.67 -0.03 -5.34
C PHE A 105 4.29 0.14 -3.95
N ASP A 106 5.34 0.96 -3.83
CA ASP A 106 6.05 1.17 -2.58
C ASP A 106 5.27 2.04 -1.59
N ILE A 107 4.74 3.15 -2.09
CA ILE A 107 3.97 4.09 -1.30
C ILE A 107 2.71 3.38 -0.78
N GLY A 108 2.01 2.68 -1.66
CA GLY A 108 0.86 1.84 -1.33
C GLY A 108 1.24 0.71 -0.37
N ALA A 109 2.38 0.07 -0.57
CA ALA A 109 2.85 -0.97 0.34
C ALA A 109 3.09 -0.46 1.76
N PHE A 110 3.63 0.75 1.90
CA PHE A 110 3.87 1.38 3.19
C PHE A 110 2.55 1.84 3.84
N ILE A 111 1.77 2.66 3.15
CA ILE A 111 0.48 3.18 3.64
C ILE A 111 -0.48 2.04 3.96
N GLY A 112 -0.58 1.03 3.09
CA GLY A 112 -1.43 -0.13 3.30
C GLY A 112 -1.07 -0.92 4.57
N ASN A 113 0.21 -1.03 4.92
CA ASN A 113 0.62 -1.66 6.19
C ASN A 113 0.23 -0.79 7.40
N LEU A 114 0.37 0.54 7.33
CA LEU A 114 -0.09 1.43 8.40
C LEU A 114 -1.61 1.30 8.62
N ILE A 115 -2.38 1.15 7.55
CA ILE A 115 -3.83 0.93 7.64
C ILE A 115 -4.14 -0.45 8.28
N LEU A 116 -3.40 -1.51 7.96
CA LEU A 116 -3.55 -2.80 8.65
C LEU A 116 -3.23 -2.65 10.15
N ALA A 117 -2.15 -1.94 10.49
CA ALA A 117 -1.78 -1.66 11.87
C ALA A 117 -2.87 -0.88 12.62
N TYR A 118 -3.52 0.09 11.96
CA TYR A 118 -4.67 0.82 12.51
C TYR A 118 -5.82 -0.13 12.88
N PHE A 119 -6.27 -0.97 11.93
CA PHE A 119 -7.39 -1.88 12.16
C PHE A 119 -7.06 -3.00 13.16
N ALA A 120 -5.79 -3.35 13.35
CA ALA A 120 -5.37 -4.32 14.35
C ALA A 120 -5.40 -3.78 15.79
N GLN A 121 -5.42 -2.45 16.00
CA GLN A 121 -5.28 -1.87 17.33
C GLN A 121 -6.40 -2.29 18.30
N ASP A 122 -7.64 -2.41 17.85
CA ASP A 122 -8.76 -2.88 18.67
C ASP A 122 -8.47 -4.30 19.23
N GLY A 123 -7.84 -5.14 18.40
CA GLY A 123 -7.35 -6.47 18.75
C GLY A 123 -6.33 -6.49 19.89
N HIS A 124 -5.53 -5.44 19.99
CA HIS A 124 -4.46 -5.25 20.99
C HIS A 124 -4.85 -4.37 22.18
N ALA A 125 -6.09 -3.92 22.24
CA ALA A 125 -6.61 -3.20 23.39
C ALA A 125 -6.72 -4.14 24.61
N GLU A 126 -6.19 -3.67 25.75
CA GLU A 126 -6.21 -4.35 27.04
C GLU A 126 -6.91 -3.47 28.09
N LYS A 127 -7.22 -4.04 29.27
CA LYS A 127 -7.79 -3.25 30.37
C LYS A 127 -6.85 -2.10 30.75
N GLY A 128 -7.28 -0.86 30.49
CA GLY A 128 -6.53 0.36 30.79
C GLY A 128 -5.75 0.96 29.62
N THR A 129 -5.73 0.31 28.44
CA THR A 129 -5.20 0.90 27.19
C THR A 129 -6.13 0.59 26.03
N ASP A 130 -6.97 1.57 25.66
CA ASP A 130 -7.93 1.44 24.56
C ASP A 130 -7.31 1.60 23.16
N ARG A 131 -6.00 1.92 23.11
CA ARG A 131 -5.20 2.19 21.90
C ARG A 131 -5.72 3.37 21.06
N GLN A 132 -6.65 4.18 21.55
CA GLN A 132 -7.28 5.23 20.78
C GLN A 132 -6.28 6.32 20.36
N LEU A 133 -5.46 6.81 21.29
CA LEU A 133 -4.40 7.78 20.99
C LEU A 133 -3.36 7.22 19.99
N TYR A 134 -3.12 5.91 20.01
CA TYR A 134 -2.18 5.28 19.09
C TYR A 134 -2.81 5.14 17.68
N LYS A 135 -4.11 4.85 17.59
CA LYS A 135 -4.87 4.89 16.33
C LYS A 135 -4.82 6.28 15.70
N GLU A 136 -5.06 7.33 16.48
CA GLU A 136 -4.94 8.72 16.02
C GLU A 136 -3.52 9.04 15.53
N TRP A 137 -2.49 8.57 16.24
CA TRP A 137 -1.10 8.72 15.80
C TRP A 137 -0.83 8.00 14.46
N ILE A 138 -1.38 6.80 14.25
CA ILE A 138 -1.25 6.08 12.97
C ILE A 138 -1.92 6.86 11.84
N LEU A 139 -3.14 7.37 12.05
CA LEU A 139 -3.86 8.17 11.04
C LEU A 139 -3.08 9.44 10.67
N LYS A 140 -2.56 10.15 11.68
CA LYS A 140 -1.70 11.31 11.48
C LYS A 140 -0.44 10.94 10.70
N THR A 141 0.19 9.81 11.01
CA THR A 141 1.38 9.32 10.31
C THR A 141 1.09 9.00 8.84
N ILE A 142 -0.08 8.44 8.53
CA ILE A 142 -0.53 8.20 7.15
C ILE A 142 -0.65 9.53 6.39
N SER A 143 -1.33 10.53 6.97
CA SER A 143 -1.48 11.86 6.34
C SER A 143 -0.12 12.53 6.14
N ASP A 144 0.67 12.65 7.21
CA ASP A 144 1.97 13.32 7.19
C ASP A 144 2.91 12.67 6.16
N THR A 145 2.88 11.34 6.03
CA THR A 145 3.68 10.60 5.05
C THR A 145 3.36 11.04 3.63
N TRP A 146 2.07 11.02 3.26
CA TRP A 146 1.66 11.40 1.91
C TRP A 146 1.93 12.88 1.63
N ASP A 147 1.59 13.76 2.56
CA ASP A 147 1.74 15.22 2.38
C ASP A 147 3.22 15.65 2.34
N LEU A 148 4.10 15.00 3.11
CA LEU A 148 5.54 15.22 3.02
C LEU A 148 6.13 14.61 1.75
N PHE A 149 5.67 13.43 1.34
CA PHE A 149 6.09 12.82 0.07
C PHE A 149 5.74 13.73 -1.10
N TYR A 150 4.48 14.18 -1.20
CA TYR A 150 4.00 15.09 -2.24
C TYR A 150 4.90 16.33 -2.32
N ARG A 151 5.07 17.04 -1.20
CA ARG A 151 5.86 18.29 -1.16
C ARG A 151 7.33 18.07 -1.52
N LYS A 152 7.95 17.01 -1.00
CA LYS A 152 9.37 16.73 -1.29
C LYS A 152 9.57 16.28 -2.74
N PHE A 153 8.64 15.50 -3.28
CA PHE A 153 8.70 15.02 -4.65
C PHE A 153 8.55 16.18 -5.65
N THR A 154 7.55 17.04 -5.47
CA THR A 154 7.37 18.22 -6.34
C THR A 154 8.51 19.23 -6.18
N ALA A 155 9.02 19.46 -4.97
CA ALA A 155 10.19 20.32 -4.77
C ALA A 155 11.46 19.77 -5.47
N LEU A 156 11.65 18.45 -5.49
CA LEU A 156 12.73 17.83 -6.25
C LEU A 156 12.51 17.94 -7.75
N TRP A 157 11.27 17.81 -8.22
CA TRP A 157 10.92 18.05 -9.62
C TRP A 157 11.29 19.47 -10.02
N ASP A 158 10.82 20.48 -9.28
CA ASP A 158 11.09 21.90 -9.59
C ASP A 158 12.58 22.20 -9.59
N LYS A 159 13.32 21.67 -8.61
CA LYS A 159 14.77 21.83 -8.51
C LYS A 159 15.51 21.22 -9.71
N ASN A 160 15.00 20.15 -10.31
CA ASN A 160 15.65 19.40 -11.38
C ASN A 160 14.93 19.53 -12.73
N LYS A 161 14.03 20.50 -12.89
CA LYS A 161 13.23 20.67 -14.11
C LYS A 161 14.10 20.90 -15.36
N ASP A 162 15.25 21.55 -15.20
CA ASP A 162 16.23 21.79 -16.27
C ASP A 162 17.39 20.75 -16.25
N GLY A 163 17.21 19.65 -15.51
CA GLY A 163 18.17 18.57 -15.37
C GLY A 163 18.14 17.57 -16.54
N PRO A 164 18.83 16.43 -16.42
CA PRO A 164 18.93 15.43 -17.49
C PRO A 164 17.65 14.58 -17.68
N GLY A 165 16.56 14.88 -16.97
CA GLY A 165 15.31 14.13 -17.07
C GLY A 165 14.54 14.47 -18.35
N GLU A 166 14.20 13.45 -19.14
CA GLU A 166 13.57 13.65 -20.45
C GLU A 166 12.03 13.51 -20.44
N ALA A 167 11.45 13.08 -19.32
CA ALA A 167 9.99 12.86 -19.22
C ALA A 167 9.20 14.16 -19.40
N TYR A 168 9.75 15.29 -18.92
CA TYR A 168 9.10 16.60 -18.96
C TYR A 168 10.07 17.67 -19.44
N LEU A 169 10.36 17.67 -20.74
CA LEU A 169 11.31 18.60 -21.35
C LEU A 169 10.89 20.08 -21.17
N PRO A 170 11.76 20.96 -20.64
CA PRO A 170 11.45 22.38 -20.48
C PRO A 170 11.04 23.08 -21.77
N ALA A 171 11.54 22.64 -22.93
CA ALA A 171 11.16 23.19 -24.23
C ALA A 171 9.67 22.96 -24.58
N ILE A 172 9.07 21.89 -24.03
CA ILE A 172 7.66 21.54 -24.21
C ILE A 172 6.83 22.10 -23.06
N TYR A 173 7.23 21.81 -21.82
CA TYR A 173 6.55 22.26 -20.60
C TYR A 173 7.14 23.61 -20.16
N ASN A 174 6.98 24.61 -21.02
CA ASN A 174 7.78 25.84 -21.01
C ASN A 174 7.17 27.02 -20.23
N ASN A 175 6.03 26.84 -19.58
CA ASN A 175 5.39 27.88 -18.77
C ASN A 175 4.92 27.35 -17.41
N PRO A 176 4.84 28.21 -16.38
CA PRO A 176 4.54 27.78 -15.01
C PRO A 176 3.17 27.12 -14.83
N GLU A 177 2.14 27.58 -15.54
CA GLU A 177 0.78 27.04 -15.42
C GLU A 177 0.71 25.60 -15.94
N LEU A 178 1.32 25.35 -17.09
CA LEU A 178 1.40 24.02 -17.67
C LEU A 178 2.26 23.08 -16.81
N GLN A 179 3.37 23.57 -16.25
CA GLN A 179 4.22 22.79 -15.33
C GLN A 179 3.43 22.36 -14.08
N LEU A 180 2.69 23.28 -13.47
CA LEU A 180 1.85 22.97 -12.32
C LEU A 180 0.76 21.95 -12.67
N LEU A 181 0.08 22.13 -13.82
CA LEU A 181 -0.99 21.23 -14.26
C LEU A 181 -0.48 19.79 -14.45
N VAL A 182 0.68 19.60 -15.08
CA VAL A 182 1.22 18.25 -15.31
C VAL A 182 1.73 17.61 -14.04
N GLN A 183 2.31 18.39 -13.11
CA GLN A 183 2.69 17.90 -11.79
C GLN A 183 1.46 17.47 -10.99
N GLN A 184 0.40 18.28 -10.97
CA GLN A 184 -0.85 17.94 -10.28
C GLN A 184 -1.45 16.64 -10.83
N LYS A 185 -1.56 16.52 -12.15
CA LYS A 185 -2.08 15.31 -12.80
C LYS A 185 -1.22 14.08 -12.49
N TYR A 186 0.10 14.22 -12.57
CA TYR A 186 1.01 13.11 -12.25
C TYR A 186 0.86 12.65 -10.80
N MET A 187 0.75 13.59 -9.87
CA MET A 187 0.60 13.28 -8.45
C MET A 187 -0.77 12.68 -8.12
N GLU A 188 -1.82 13.07 -8.84
CA GLU A 188 -3.15 12.45 -8.73
C GLU A 188 -3.13 10.99 -9.21
N ASP A 189 -2.56 10.73 -10.39
CA ASP A 189 -2.42 9.37 -10.92
C ASP A 189 -1.58 8.49 -9.95
N LEU A 190 -0.46 9.03 -9.45
CA LEU A 190 0.39 8.35 -8.47
C LEU A 190 -0.33 8.09 -7.14
N PHE A 191 -1.19 9.01 -6.70
CA PHE A 191 -2.01 8.82 -5.50
C PHE A 191 -2.95 7.64 -5.67
N HIS A 192 -3.71 7.61 -6.77
CA HIS A 192 -4.65 6.53 -7.04
C HIS A 192 -3.95 5.18 -7.22
N ASP A 193 -2.79 5.15 -7.88
CA ASP A 193 -1.96 3.94 -7.97
C ASP A 193 -1.53 3.45 -6.58
N SER A 194 -1.07 4.37 -5.72
CA SER A 194 -0.65 4.05 -4.35
C SER A 194 -1.79 3.46 -3.53
N LEU A 195 -2.99 4.04 -3.61
CA LEU A 195 -4.17 3.50 -2.94
C LEU A 195 -4.56 2.11 -3.48
N GLY A 196 -4.47 1.91 -4.80
CA GLY A 196 -4.76 0.62 -5.44
C GLY A 196 -3.80 -0.49 -5.00
N PHE A 197 -2.49 -0.23 -5.04
CA PHE A 197 -1.50 -1.20 -4.57
C PHE A 197 -1.57 -1.44 -3.06
N GLY A 198 -1.84 -0.40 -2.27
CA GLY A 198 -2.08 -0.52 -0.84
C GLY A 198 -3.25 -1.43 -0.53
N ALA A 199 -4.40 -1.20 -1.17
CA ALA A 199 -5.59 -2.02 -1.04
C ALA A 199 -5.35 -3.48 -1.45
N ALA A 200 -4.70 -3.71 -2.60
CA ALA A 200 -4.37 -5.06 -3.05
C ALA A 200 -3.41 -5.77 -2.08
N LYS A 201 -2.45 -5.03 -1.48
CA LYS A 201 -1.57 -5.55 -0.43
C LYS A 201 -2.36 -5.93 0.81
N MET A 202 -3.29 -5.09 1.27
CA MET A 202 -4.14 -5.38 2.42
C MET A 202 -4.94 -6.68 2.20
N ILE A 203 -5.65 -6.80 1.07
CA ILE A 203 -6.45 -7.99 0.74
C ILE A 203 -5.59 -9.26 0.79
N ARG A 204 -4.42 -9.26 0.14
CA ARG A 204 -3.54 -10.46 0.15
C ARG A 204 -2.93 -10.80 1.51
N ARG A 205 -2.90 -9.86 2.47
CA ARG A 205 -2.41 -10.11 3.84
C ARG A 205 -3.49 -10.74 4.72
N ILE A 206 -4.77 -10.63 4.34
CA ILE A 206 -5.90 -11.13 5.13
C ILE A 206 -6.39 -12.49 4.60
N VAL A 207 -6.55 -12.62 3.27
CA VAL A 207 -7.11 -13.83 2.64
C VAL A 207 -6.13 -14.52 1.67
N GLY A 208 -4.85 -14.16 1.76
CA GLY A 208 -3.79 -14.75 0.95
C GLY A 208 -2.95 -15.77 1.70
N VAL A 209 -1.70 -15.93 1.28
CA VAL A 209 -0.78 -16.94 1.83
C VAL A 209 0.01 -16.39 3.02
N ALA A 210 0.46 -15.14 2.91
CA ALA A 210 1.40 -14.55 3.84
C ALA A 210 0.73 -13.43 4.62
N HIS A 211 0.44 -13.70 5.90
CA HIS A 211 -0.25 -12.79 6.81
C HIS A 211 0.71 -11.75 7.42
N VAL A 212 0.18 -10.88 8.30
CA VAL A 212 0.95 -9.88 9.06
C VAL A 212 0.84 -10.15 10.55
N GLU A 213 1.92 -9.86 11.27
CA GLU A 213 2.02 -10.07 12.71
C GLU A 213 1.00 -9.23 13.50
N ASP A 214 0.61 -8.07 12.99
CA ASP A 214 -0.42 -7.20 13.54
C ASP A 214 -1.71 -7.96 13.88
N PHE A 215 -2.16 -8.85 12.99
CA PHE A 215 -3.33 -9.70 13.22
C PHE A 215 -2.97 -11.03 13.87
N GLU A 216 -1.89 -11.67 13.43
CA GLU A 216 -1.53 -13.02 13.88
C GLU A 216 -1.13 -13.08 15.37
N SER A 217 -0.71 -11.97 15.95
CA SER A 217 -0.43 -11.86 17.39
C SER A 217 -1.69 -11.70 18.26
N ILE A 218 -2.86 -11.41 17.66
CA ILE A 218 -4.14 -11.39 18.36
C ILE A 218 -4.59 -12.84 18.61
N LYS A 219 -4.48 -13.28 19.88
CA LYS A 219 -4.71 -14.70 20.26
C LYS A 219 -6.16 -15.14 20.08
N GLU A 220 -7.12 -14.25 20.32
CA GLU A 220 -8.54 -14.59 20.24
C GLU A 220 -9.03 -14.52 18.80
N ALA A 221 -9.44 -15.67 18.24
CA ALA A 221 -9.80 -15.79 16.84
C ALA A 221 -11.00 -14.89 16.45
N SER A 222 -12.02 -14.76 17.30
CA SER A 222 -13.16 -13.89 17.03
C SER A 222 -12.72 -12.42 16.93
N LYS A 223 -11.99 -11.93 17.94
CA LYS A 223 -11.46 -10.56 17.98
C LYS A 223 -10.56 -10.25 16.79
N ARG A 224 -9.69 -11.21 16.41
CA ARG A 224 -8.85 -11.09 15.22
C ARG A 224 -9.69 -10.97 13.95
N ALA A 225 -10.69 -11.83 13.79
CA ALA A 225 -11.57 -11.83 12.62
C ALA A 225 -12.36 -10.52 12.48
N ASP A 226 -12.81 -9.93 13.59
CA ASP A 226 -13.50 -8.63 13.56
C ASP A 226 -12.59 -7.52 12.99
N CYS A 227 -11.33 -7.49 13.44
CA CYS A 227 -10.32 -6.55 12.95
C CYS A 227 -9.99 -6.79 11.47
N GLU A 228 -9.79 -8.06 11.08
CA GLU A 228 -9.52 -8.47 9.70
C GLU A 228 -10.69 -8.15 8.77
N CYS A 229 -11.93 -8.33 9.22
CA CYS A 229 -13.15 -8.04 8.46
C CYS A 229 -13.26 -6.54 8.17
N LYS A 230 -13.07 -5.67 9.18
CA LYS A 230 -13.02 -4.21 9.01
C LYS A 230 -11.94 -3.81 7.98
N ALA A 231 -10.72 -4.31 8.15
CA ALA A 231 -9.61 -4.02 7.24
C ALA A 231 -9.88 -4.49 5.81
N LEU A 232 -10.47 -5.68 5.64
CA LEU A 232 -10.81 -6.24 4.34
C LEU A 232 -11.91 -5.44 3.66
N ASN A 233 -12.95 -5.04 4.40
CA ASN A 233 -14.02 -4.20 3.87
C ASN A 233 -13.50 -2.84 3.40
N PHE A 234 -12.63 -2.21 4.19
CA PHE A 234 -11.96 -0.98 3.77
C PHE A 234 -11.14 -1.19 2.49
N ALA A 235 -10.31 -2.24 2.44
CA ALA A 235 -9.47 -2.51 1.29
C ALA A 235 -10.28 -2.80 0.01
N LYS A 236 -11.42 -3.49 0.13
CA LYS A 236 -12.33 -3.71 -1.02
C LYS A 236 -12.88 -2.39 -1.55
N THR A 237 -13.33 -1.50 -0.66
CA THR A 237 -13.83 -0.17 -1.05
C THR A 237 -12.71 0.66 -1.66
N LEU A 238 -11.54 0.72 -1.02
CA LEU A 238 -10.40 1.47 -1.49
C LEU A 238 -9.95 0.99 -2.88
N LEU A 239 -9.87 -0.32 -3.11
CA LEU A 239 -9.49 -0.84 -4.41
C LEU A 239 -10.47 -0.43 -5.52
N LYS A 240 -11.78 -0.49 -5.26
CA LYS A 240 -12.81 -0.16 -6.26
C LYS A 240 -13.00 1.34 -6.47
N GLU A 241 -12.83 2.12 -5.41
CA GLU A 241 -13.24 3.52 -5.36
C GLU A 241 -12.08 4.51 -5.23
N ARG A 242 -10.81 4.05 -5.27
CA ARG A 242 -9.61 4.90 -5.14
C ARG A 242 -9.65 6.20 -5.95
N LYS A 243 -10.23 6.18 -7.15
CA LYS A 243 -10.34 7.35 -8.04
C LYS A 243 -11.32 8.43 -7.55
N LYS A 244 -12.15 8.12 -6.56
CA LYS A 244 -13.05 9.09 -5.93
C LYS A 244 -12.36 9.89 -4.82
N PHE A 245 -11.18 9.47 -4.38
CA PHE A 245 -10.42 10.17 -3.35
C PHE A 245 -9.51 11.22 -4.01
N HIS A 246 -9.59 12.46 -3.55
CA HIS A 246 -8.82 13.58 -4.07
C HIS A 246 -7.62 13.94 -3.18
N ASN A 247 -7.61 13.51 -1.92
CA ASN A 247 -6.54 13.77 -0.97
C ASN A 247 -6.49 12.68 0.12
N ILE A 248 -5.38 12.66 0.87
CA ILE A 248 -5.18 11.66 1.93
C ILE A 248 -6.14 11.84 3.12
N SER A 249 -6.61 13.06 3.38
CA SER A 249 -7.55 13.34 4.46
C SER A 249 -8.90 12.65 4.24
N GLU A 250 -9.40 12.60 3.00
CA GLU A 250 -10.61 11.84 2.65
C GLU A 250 -10.44 10.33 2.90
N VAL A 251 -9.24 9.79 2.65
CA VAL A 251 -8.92 8.38 2.95
C VAL A 251 -8.92 8.16 4.47
N VAL A 252 -8.29 9.05 5.23
CA VAL A 252 -8.30 9.01 6.71
C VAL A 252 -9.72 9.08 7.26
N SER A 253 -10.55 10.00 6.77
CA SER A 253 -11.96 10.09 7.18
C SER A 253 -12.76 8.86 6.83
N ALA A 254 -12.48 8.22 5.69
CA ALA A 254 -13.12 6.95 5.32
C ALA A 254 -12.71 5.79 6.23
N ILE A 255 -11.46 5.76 6.71
CA ILE A 255 -11.00 4.80 7.73
C ILE A 255 -11.78 5.00 9.02
N GLU A 256 -11.84 6.24 9.52
CA GLU A 256 -12.54 6.57 10.76
C GLU A 256 -14.05 6.29 10.69
N HIS A 257 -14.68 6.52 9.53
CA HIS A 257 -16.10 6.26 9.35
C HIS A 257 -16.44 4.77 9.40
N LEU A 258 -15.57 3.91 8.86
CA LEU A 258 -15.78 2.45 8.87
C LEU A 258 -15.52 1.83 10.24
N ASP A 259 -14.69 2.46 11.05
CA ASP A 259 -14.24 1.91 12.32
C ASP A 259 -15.21 2.18 13.49
N LYS A 260 -16.05 3.21 13.34
CA LYS A 260 -17.17 3.54 14.25
C LYS A 260 -18.31 2.53 14.12
#